data_AF-A0A4Q7LCU0-F1
#
_entry.id   AF-A0A4Q7LCU0-F1
#
_cell.length_a   1.000
_cell.length_b   1.000
_cell.length_c   1.000
_cell.angle_alpha   90.00
_cell.angle_beta   90.00
_cell.angle_gamma   90.00
#
_symmetry.space_group_name_H-M   'P 1'
#
loop_
_entity.id
_entity.type
_entity.pdbx_description
1 polymer ?
#
loop_
_entity_poly.entity_id
_entity_poly.type
_entity_poly.pdbx_seq_one_letter_code
_entity_poly.pdbx_strand_id
1 'polypeptide(L)'
;MSGRSQALRLPAKLRLQAKEVRVEQIGTALWLQPQVPPEQDMGAWLSGFELHPWPLEATHHCASVRTALEQAGRPIGGMDLMIAAHALAEDSVLITNNAREFHRVPGLAVEEWALP
;
A
#
# COMPACT_ATOMS: atom_id res chain seq x y z
N MET A 1 -2.38 -48.35 2.45
CA MET A 1 -3.06 -47.30 1.65
C MET A 1 -1.98 -46.48 0.96
N SER A 2 -1.71 -46.76 -0.31
CA SER A 2 -0.63 -46.11 -1.06
C SER A 2 -1.11 -44.75 -1.56
N GLY A 3 -0.83 -43.70 -0.78
CA GLY A 3 -1.08 -42.32 -1.18
C GLY A 3 -0.11 -41.93 -2.28
N ARG A 4 -0.51 -42.13 -3.54
CA ARG A 4 0.23 -41.59 -4.69
C ARG A 4 0.19 -40.07 -4.57
N SER A 5 1.30 -39.48 -4.12
CA SER A 5 1.49 -38.03 -4.19
C SER A 5 1.38 -37.60 -5.65
N GLN A 6 0.26 -37.00 -6.03
CA GLN A 6 0.12 -36.34 -7.32
C GLN A 6 0.50 -34.88 -7.10
N ALA A 7 1.70 -34.50 -7.53
CA ALA A 7 2.09 -33.11 -7.56
C ALA A 7 1.27 -32.40 -8.66
N LEU A 8 0.34 -31.52 -8.26
CA LEU A 8 -0.37 -30.66 -9.19
C LEU A 8 0.63 -29.65 -9.78
N ARG A 9 0.96 -29.75 -11.06
CA ARG A 9 1.87 -28.80 -11.71
C ARG A 9 1.12 -27.51 -12.03
N LEU A 10 1.44 -26.44 -11.30
CA LEU A 10 0.84 -25.12 -11.56
C LEU A 10 1.30 -24.58 -12.92
N PRO A 11 0.38 -24.02 -13.74
CA PRO A 11 0.71 -23.21 -14.91
C PRO A 11 1.71 -22.09 -14.54
N ALA A 12 2.55 -21.67 -15.48
CA ALA A 12 3.62 -20.70 -15.21
C ALA A 12 3.13 -19.43 -14.51
N LYS A 13 1.97 -18.89 -14.92
CA LYS A 13 1.34 -17.69 -14.35
C LYS A 13 0.82 -17.86 -12.91
N LEU A 14 0.68 -19.10 -12.43
CA LEU A 14 0.20 -19.44 -11.09
C LEU A 14 1.32 -19.99 -10.19
N ARG A 15 2.58 -19.97 -10.65
CA ARG A 15 3.70 -20.40 -9.82
C ARG A 15 3.95 -19.37 -8.73
N LEU A 16 3.95 -19.84 -7.49
CA LEU A 16 4.26 -19.03 -6.32
C LEU A 16 5.78 -19.04 -6.10
N GLN A 17 6.35 -17.88 -5.81
CA GLN A 17 7.74 -17.76 -5.38
C GLN A 17 7.85 -17.98 -3.87
N ALA A 18 7.39 -19.14 -3.39
CA ALA A 18 7.45 -19.52 -1.99
C ALA A 18 7.90 -20.97 -1.84
N LYS A 19 8.62 -21.25 -0.75
CA LYS A 19 9.07 -22.60 -0.41
C LYS A 19 7.96 -23.44 0.23
N GLU A 20 7.02 -22.77 0.88
CA GLU A 20 5.90 -23.38 1.60
C GLU A 20 4.62 -22.62 1.30
N VAL A 21 3.50 -23.34 1.25
CA VAL A 21 2.17 -22.79 1.07
C VAL A 21 1.24 -23.39 2.12
N ARG A 22 0.43 -22.55 2.74
CA ARG A 22 -0.71 -23.01 3.51
C ARG A 22 -1.88 -23.25 2.56
N VAL A 23 -2.52 -24.40 2.68
CA VAL A 23 -3.70 -24.76 1.89
C VAL A 23 -4.91 -24.74 2.81
N GLU A 24 -5.88 -23.89 2.50
CA GLU A 24 -7.14 -23.80 3.24
C GLU A 24 -8.31 -24.03 2.29
N GLN A 25 -9.34 -24.74 2.74
CA GLN A 25 -10.56 -24.93 1.96
C GLN A 25 -11.59 -23.87 2.34
N ILE A 26 -12.01 -23.06 1.37
CA ILE A 26 -13.04 -22.03 1.54
C ILE A 26 -14.20 -22.39 0.60
N GLY A 27 -15.27 -22.97 1.18
CA GLY A 27 -16.36 -23.55 0.41
C GLY A 27 -15.87 -24.70 -0.49
N THR A 28 -16.04 -24.55 -1.80
CA THR A 28 -15.55 -25.52 -2.81
C THR A 28 -14.18 -25.14 -3.38
N ALA A 29 -13.62 -24.00 -2.98
CA ALA A 29 -12.32 -23.52 -3.47
C ALA A 29 -11.19 -23.92 -2.51
N LEU A 30 -10.00 -24.16 -3.07
CA LEU A 30 -8.76 -24.26 -2.32
C LEU A 30 -8.04 -22.91 -2.40
N TRP A 31 -7.81 -22.30 -1.25
CA TRP A 31 -6.99 -21.12 -1.07
C TRP A 31 -5.54 -21.54 -0.80
N LEU A 32 -4.61 -21.01 -1.60
CA LEU A 32 -3.18 -21.24 -1.44
C LEU A 32 -2.54 -19.93 -0.95
N GLN A 33 -2.09 -19.90 0.29
CA GLN A 33 -1.39 -18.75 0.85
C GLN A 33 0.11 -19.04 0.93
N PRO A 34 0.95 -18.36 0.11
CA PRO A 34 2.39 -18.38 0.26
C PRO A 34 2.77 -18.10 1.71
N GLN A 35 3.56 -18.97 2.33
CA GLN A 35 4.17 -18.65 3.60
C GLN A 35 5.42 -17.85 3.30
N VAL A 36 5.41 -16.59 3.74
CA VAL A 36 6.57 -15.71 3.70
C VAL A 36 7.24 -15.76 5.08
N PRO A 37 8.58 -15.63 5.14
CA PRO A 37 9.25 -15.38 6.40
C PRO A 37 8.66 -14.17 7.12
N PRO A 38 8.63 -14.12 8.46
CA PRO A 38 8.04 -13.01 9.22
C PRO A 38 8.57 -11.63 8.81
N GLU A 39 9.85 -11.53 8.43
CA GLU A 39 10.47 -10.29 7.97
C GLU A 39 9.97 -9.79 6.60
N GLN A 40 9.22 -10.61 5.87
CA GLN A 40 8.58 -10.29 4.59
C GLN A 40 7.05 -10.30 4.68
N ASP A 41 6.49 -10.54 5.87
CA ASP A 41 5.05 -10.46 6.09
C ASP A 41 4.63 -9.00 6.27
N MET A 42 4.21 -8.38 5.17
CA MET A 42 3.72 -7.01 5.17
C MET A 42 2.48 -6.83 6.06
N GLY A 43 1.62 -7.85 6.20
CA GLY A 43 0.45 -7.78 7.07
C GLY A 43 0.86 -7.75 8.55
N ALA A 44 1.80 -8.60 8.93
CA ALA A 44 2.39 -8.57 10.27
C ALA A 44 3.14 -7.26 10.54
N TRP A 45 3.89 -6.75 9.57
CA TRP A 45 4.58 -5.46 9.69
C TRP A 45 3.59 -4.30 9.86
N LEU A 46 2.52 -4.26 9.07
CA LEU A 46 1.47 -3.23 9.16
C LEU A 46 0.67 -3.30 10.47
N SER A 47 0.64 -4.45 11.16
CA SER A 47 -0.13 -4.61 12.40
C SER A 47 0.37 -3.74 13.57
N GLY A 48 1.59 -3.20 13.46
CA GLY A 48 2.14 -2.25 14.43
C GLY A 48 1.69 -0.80 14.23
N PHE A 49 0.91 -0.51 13.20
CA PHE A 49 0.47 0.84 12.84
C PHE A 49 -1.05 1.00 13.00
N GLU A 50 -1.47 2.21 13.35
CA GLU A 50 -2.87 2.58 13.33
C GLU A 50 -3.31 2.87 11.89
N LEU A 51 -4.45 2.28 11.48
CA LEU A 51 -5.02 2.50 10.16
C LEU A 51 -6.18 3.50 10.25
N HIS A 52 -5.96 4.70 9.72
CA HIS A 52 -6.99 5.72 9.62
C HIS A 52 -7.83 5.50 8.33
N PRO A 53 -9.17 5.53 8.42
CA PRO A 53 -10.02 5.49 7.24
C PRO A 53 -9.85 6.76 6.40
N TRP A 54 -10.27 6.74 5.14
CA TRP A 54 -10.27 7.94 4.32
C TRP A 54 -11.39 8.92 4.77
N PRO A 55 -11.06 10.11 5.33
CA PRO A 55 -12.08 11.03 5.82
C PRO A 55 -12.75 11.80 4.67
N LEU A 56 -13.96 12.30 4.90
CA LEU A 56 -14.68 13.10 3.89
C LEU A 56 -13.93 14.40 3.58
N GLU A 57 -13.33 15.01 4.60
CA GLU A 57 -12.54 16.23 4.54
C GLU A 57 -11.38 16.12 3.55
N ALA A 58 -10.76 14.93 3.44
CA ALA A 58 -9.69 14.68 2.47
C ALA A 58 -10.16 14.86 1.01
N THR A 59 -11.45 14.70 0.71
CA THR A 59 -11.97 14.96 -0.64
C THR A 59 -11.89 16.45 -1.01
N HIS A 60 -12.13 17.34 -0.04
CA HIS A 60 -12.01 18.78 -0.22
C HIS A 60 -10.54 19.17 -0.39
N HIS A 61 -9.64 18.64 0.44
CA HIS A 61 -8.20 18.86 0.27
C HIS A 61 -7.70 18.37 -1.10
N CYS A 62 -8.15 17.20 -1.56
CA CYS A 62 -7.83 16.67 -2.89
C CYS A 62 -8.18 17.65 -4.01
N ALA A 63 -9.40 18.19 -4.01
CA ALA A 63 -9.84 19.14 -5.01
C ALA A 63 -9.01 20.44 -4.96
N SER A 64 -8.86 21.02 -3.77
CA SER A 64 -8.11 22.27 -3.57
C SER A 64 -6.64 22.13 -3.98
N VAL A 65 -5.96 21.06 -3.54
CA VAL A 65 -4.55 20.82 -3.86
C VAL A 65 -4.38 20.56 -5.36
N ARG A 66 -5.24 19.73 -5.97
CA ARG A 66 -5.20 19.46 -7.41
C ARG A 66 -5.29 20.74 -8.22
N THR A 67 -6.31 21.56 -7.94
CA THR A 67 -6.52 22.82 -8.65
C THR A 67 -5.33 23.76 -8.48
N ALA A 68 -4.80 23.91 -7.26
CA ALA A 68 -3.66 24.78 -7.01
C ALA A 68 -2.38 24.33 -7.76
N LEU A 69 -2.12 23.02 -7.79
CA LEU A 69 -0.95 22.46 -8.45
C LEU A 69 -1.06 22.51 -9.97
N GLU A 70 -2.24 22.23 -10.53
CA GLU A 70 -2.51 22.31 -11.96
C GLU A 70 -2.39 23.75 -12.46
N GLN A 71 -2.96 24.73 -11.74
CA GLN A 71 -2.84 26.15 -12.06
C GLN A 71 -1.38 26.64 -12.02
N ALA A 72 -0.58 26.08 -11.12
CA ALA A 72 0.84 26.41 -11.02
C ALA A 72 1.73 25.59 -12.00
N GLY A 73 1.15 24.73 -12.85
CA GLY A 73 1.89 23.92 -13.82
C GLY A 73 2.80 22.85 -13.19
N ARG A 74 2.51 22.43 -11.95
CA ARG A 74 3.35 21.51 -11.16
C ARG A 74 2.53 20.38 -10.53
N PRO A 75 1.81 19.57 -11.33
CA PRO A 75 1.02 18.47 -10.80
C PRO A 75 1.89 17.43 -10.07
N ILE A 76 1.25 16.65 -9.23
CA ILE A 76 1.81 15.46 -8.57
C ILE A 76 1.01 14.21 -8.97
N GLY A 77 1.55 13.03 -8.70
CA GLY A 77 0.89 11.75 -8.96
C GLY A 77 -0.51 11.66 -8.33
N GLY A 78 -1.42 10.92 -8.95
CA GLY A 78 -2.80 10.79 -8.47
C GLY A 78 -2.90 10.15 -7.07
N MET A 79 -2.04 9.17 -6.78
CA MET A 79 -1.96 8.56 -5.44
C MET A 79 -1.32 9.51 -4.44
N ASP A 80 -0.26 10.23 -4.84
CA ASP A 80 0.42 11.22 -3.99
C ASP A 80 -0.52 12.35 -3.62
N LEU A 81 -1.38 12.81 -4.54
CA LEU A 81 -2.44 13.75 -4.24
C LEU A 81 -3.38 13.22 -3.16
N MET A 82 -3.79 11.95 -3.26
CA MET A 82 -4.66 11.35 -2.24
C MET A 82 -3.95 11.25 -0.88
N ILE A 83 -2.70 10.77 -0.86
CA ILE A 83 -1.90 10.67 0.36
C ILE A 83 -1.74 12.06 1.02
N ALA A 84 -1.38 13.08 0.25
CA ALA A 84 -1.23 14.45 0.74
C ALA A 84 -2.54 15.02 1.28
N ALA A 85 -3.66 14.78 0.60
CA ALA A 85 -4.96 15.26 1.04
C ALA A 85 -5.45 14.58 2.32
N HIS A 86 -5.16 13.29 2.49
CA HIS A 86 -5.43 12.58 3.73
C HIS A 86 -4.61 13.17 4.88
N ALA A 87 -3.30 13.36 4.70
CA ALA A 87 -2.43 13.94 5.71
C ALA A 87 -2.86 15.35 6.12
N LEU A 88 -3.32 16.18 5.17
CA LEU A 88 -3.89 17.50 5.46
C LEU A 88 -5.20 17.42 6.27
N ALA A 89 -6.07 16.46 5.96
CA ALA A 89 -7.34 16.29 6.66
C ALA A 89 -7.15 15.82 8.11
N GLU A 90 -6.15 14.99 8.35
CA GLU A 90 -5.79 14.46 9.68
C GLU A 90 -4.77 15.35 10.42
N ASP A 91 -4.45 16.54 9.91
CA ASP A 91 -3.43 17.46 10.46
C ASP A 91 -2.10 16.75 10.82
N SER A 92 -1.65 15.88 9.91
CA SER A 92 -0.56 14.93 10.13
C SER A 92 0.69 15.26 9.31
N VAL A 93 1.85 14.83 9.80
CA VAL A 93 3.12 14.93 9.08
C VAL A 93 3.27 13.75 8.13
N LEU A 94 3.51 14.04 6.84
CA LEU A 94 3.81 13.01 5.85
C LEU A 94 5.30 12.65 5.87
N ILE A 95 5.60 11.42 6.28
CA ILE A 95 6.94 10.85 6.18
C ILE A 95 7.12 10.21 4.79
N THR A 96 8.15 10.61 4.06
CA THR A 96 8.40 10.11 2.69
C THR A 96 9.87 10.17 2.30
N ASN A 97 10.30 9.33 1.35
CA ASN A 97 11.59 9.46 0.66
C ASN A 97 11.46 10.18 -0.71
N ASN A 98 10.26 10.61 -1.09
CA ASN A 98 9.97 11.40 -2.29
C ASN A 98 9.56 12.84 -1.92
N ALA A 99 10.26 13.44 -0.94
CA ALA A 99 9.83 14.70 -0.35
C ALA A 99 9.71 15.83 -1.39
N ARG A 100 10.53 15.83 -2.44
CA ARG A 100 10.49 16.84 -3.52
C ARG A 100 9.11 17.00 -4.16
N GLU A 101 8.37 15.90 -4.31
CA GLU A 101 7.02 15.95 -4.91
C GLU A 101 6.02 16.57 -3.94
N PHE A 102 6.06 16.14 -2.67
CA PHE A 102 5.13 16.59 -1.62
C PHE A 102 5.37 18.02 -1.14
N HIS A 103 6.60 18.54 -1.20
CA HIS A 103 6.88 19.96 -0.89
C HIS A 103 6.14 20.94 -1.83
N ARG A 104 5.58 20.48 -2.94
CA ARG A 104 4.75 21.31 -3.83
C ARG A 104 3.37 21.58 -3.24
N VAL A 105 2.89 20.70 -2.34
CA VAL A 105 1.56 20.78 -1.73
C VAL A 105 1.55 21.87 -0.65
N PRO A 106 0.74 22.94 -0.83
CA PRO A 106 0.66 24.01 0.17
C PRO A 106 0.09 23.50 1.50
N GLY A 107 0.74 23.85 2.61
CA GLY A 107 0.27 23.55 3.96
C GLY A 107 0.55 22.13 4.45
N LEU A 108 1.12 21.25 3.61
CA LEU A 108 1.46 19.89 4.02
C LEU A 108 2.77 19.89 4.82
N ALA A 109 2.75 19.36 6.03
CA ALA A 109 3.96 19.06 6.79
C ALA A 109 4.62 17.79 6.23
N VAL A 110 5.91 17.87 5.91
CA VAL A 110 6.66 16.76 5.29
C VAL A 110 7.96 16.53 6.05
N GLU A 111 8.22 15.26 6.38
CA GLU A 111 9.51 14.79 6.87
C GLU A 111 10.15 13.85 5.85
N GLU A 112 11.42 14.11 5.53
CA GLU A 112 12.19 13.28 4.62
C GLU A 112 13.00 12.24 5.39
N TRP A 113 12.67 10.96 5.16
CA TRP A 113 13.42 9.84 5.72
C TRP A 113 14.15 9.12 4.59
N ALA A 114 15.49 9.14 4.63
CA ALA A 114 16.31 8.43 3.66
C ALA A 114 16.14 6.92 3.84
N LEU A 115 16.02 6.19 2.72
CA LEU A 115 16.15 4.74 2.76
C LEU A 115 17.63 4.39 3.03
N PRO A 116 17.90 3.40 3.91
CA PRO A 116 19.25 2.90 4.13
C PRO A 116 19.87 2.24 2.89
#